data_AF-A0A078FGT2-F1
#
_entry.id   AF-A0A078FGT2-F1
#
_cell.length_a   1.000
_cell.length_b   1.000
_cell.length_c   1.000
_cell.angle_alpha   90.00
_cell.angle_beta   90.00
_cell.angle_gamma   90.00
#
_symmetry.space_group_name_H-M   'P 1'
#
loop_
_entity.id
_entity.type
_entity.pdbx_description
1 polymer ?
#
loop_
_entity_poly.entity_id
_entity_poly.type
_entity_poly.pdbx_seq_one_letter_code
_entity_poly.pdbx_strand_id
1 'polypeptide(L)'
;MFDLTRSHIMTPKARADIHMNLPALQKLDSMLMEPAVELKGQNRTTSESKRWWLPSPQVPKPGLSNSARKKLLDKGKVVYKVFKATKSINENVLLEMPVPAIIKEAIPKEGSFEPGLGMQVDSRTKPLD
;
A
#
# COMPACT_ATOMS: atom_id res chain seq x y z
N MET A 1 -50.28 35.05 14.68
CA MET A 1 -48.97 35.28 14.04
C MET A 1 -47.91 34.72 14.98
N PHE A 2 -47.55 33.44 14.81
CA PHE A 2 -46.50 32.81 15.58
C PHE A 2 -45.27 32.76 14.70
N ASP A 3 -44.26 33.53 15.09
CA ASP A 3 -42.97 33.55 14.43
C ASP A 3 -42.27 32.22 14.70
N LEU A 4 -42.10 31.40 13.64
CA LEU A 4 -41.32 30.18 13.66
C LEU A 4 -39.86 30.56 13.82
N THR A 5 -39.41 30.68 15.07
CA THR A 5 -37.98 30.73 15.39
C THR A 5 -37.33 29.46 14.87
N ARG A 6 -36.69 29.59 13.71
CA ARG A 6 -35.84 28.59 13.08
C ARG A 6 -34.73 28.21 14.07
N SER A 7 -34.96 27.13 14.80
CA SER A 7 -33.96 26.51 15.67
C SER A 7 -32.77 26.11 14.80
N HIS A 8 -31.63 26.76 15.00
CA HIS A 8 -30.39 26.40 14.32
C HIS A 8 -29.81 25.16 15.02
N ILE A 9 -30.29 23.99 14.60
CA ILE A 9 -29.81 22.70 15.08
C ILE A 9 -28.54 22.35 14.31
N MET A 10 -27.43 22.11 15.02
CA MET A 10 -26.23 21.54 14.43
C MET A 10 -26.45 20.06 14.14
N THR A 11 -26.38 19.69 12.87
CA THR A 11 -26.48 18.29 12.45
C THR A 11 -25.10 17.66 12.38
N PRO A 12 -24.88 16.47 12.98
CA PRO A 12 -23.62 15.78 12.82
C PRO A 12 -23.47 15.34 11.35
N LYS A 13 -22.39 15.78 10.70
CA LYS A 13 -22.04 15.40 9.32
C LYS A 13 -20.78 14.54 9.37
N ALA A 14 -20.85 13.31 8.87
CA ALA A 14 -19.64 12.52 8.65
C ALA A 14 -18.68 13.32 7.76
N ARG A 15 -17.37 13.23 8.02
CA ARG A 15 -16.39 13.91 7.17
C ARG A 15 -16.57 13.43 5.72
N ALA A 16 -16.44 14.36 4.77
CA ALA A 16 -16.81 14.12 3.38
C ALA A 16 -15.99 13.01 2.72
N ASP A 17 -14.71 12.87 3.11
CA ASP A 17 -13.80 11.81 2.73
C ASP A 17 -14.32 10.43 3.17
N ILE A 18 -14.75 10.28 4.42
CA ILE A 18 -15.29 9.03 4.98
C ILE A 18 -16.57 8.61 4.25
N HIS A 19 -17.47 9.58 4.00
CA HIS A 19 -18.73 9.32 3.32
C HIS A 19 -18.56 8.76 1.90
N MET A 20 -17.50 9.15 1.19
CA MET A 20 -17.23 8.70 -0.18
C MET A 20 -16.27 7.51 -0.23
N ASN A 21 -15.24 7.49 0.61
CA ASN A 21 -14.17 6.50 0.56
C ASN A 21 -14.62 5.14 1.13
N LEU A 22 -15.41 5.11 2.21
CA LEU A 22 -15.89 3.83 2.77
C LEU A 22 -16.70 2.99 1.78
N PRO A 23 -17.77 3.50 1.15
CA PRO A 23 -18.53 2.70 0.19
C PRO A 23 -17.69 2.33 -1.05
N ALA A 24 -16.78 3.21 -1.48
CA ALA A 24 -15.85 2.89 -2.56
C ALA A 24 -14.93 1.72 -2.21
N LEU A 25 -14.35 1.72 -1.00
CA LEU A 25 -13.49 0.63 -0.51
C LEU A 25 -14.25 -0.69 -0.36
N GLN A 26 -15.49 -0.67 0.13
CA GLN A 26 -16.35 -1.86 0.18
C GLN A 26 -16.60 -2.45 -1.22
N LYS A 27 -16.81 -1.59 -2.21
CA LYS A 27 -16.99 -2.02 -3.60
C LYS A 27 -15.71 -2.64 -4.16
N LEU A 28 -14.55 -2.06 -3.86
CA LEU A 28 -13.24 -2.56 -4.29
C LEU A 28 -12.90 -3.91 -3.64
N ASP A 29 -13.26 -4.12 -2.37
CA ASP A 29 -13.10 -5.41 -1.68
C ASP A 29 -13.93 -6.52 -2.34
N SER A 30 -15.18 -6.22 -2.67
CA SER A 30 -16.05 -7.14 -3.43
C SER A 30 -15.43 -7.52 -4.78
N MET A 31 -14.71 -6.61 -5.44
CA MET A 31 -14.01 -6.88 -6.71
C MET A 31 -12.75 -7.74 -6.54
N LEU A 32 -12.19 -7.87 -5.32
CA LEU A 32 -11.01 -8.70 -5.02
C LEU A 32 -11.35 -10.11 -4.57
N MET A 33 -12.54 -10.32 -3.99
CA MET A 33 -12.99 -11.65 -3.58
C MET A 33 -13.40 -12.55 -4.76
N GLU A 34 -13.86 -11.98 -5.87
CA GLU A 34 -14.22 -12.69 -7.12
C GLU A 34 -13.04 -13.32 -7.90
N PRO A 35 -11.85 -12.69 -8.03
CA PRO A 35 -10.78 -13.23 -8.87
C PRO A 35 -10.03 -14.45 -8.32
N ALA A 36 -10.37 -15.06 -7.17
CA ALA A 36 -9.65 -16.23 -6.64
C ALA A 36 -9.39 -17.28 -7.74
N VAL A 37 -8.12 -17.44 -8.12
CA VAL A 37 -7.68 -18.49 -9.06
C VAL A 37 -7.21 -19.64 -8.19
N GLU A 38 -7.91 -20.76 -8.24
CA GLU A 38 -7.50 -22.01 -7.58
C GLU A 38 -6.23 -22.55 -8.25
N LEU A 39 -5.08 -21.98 -7.89
CA LEU A 39 -3.78 -22.54 -8.23
C LEU A 39 -3.49 -23.63 -7.20
N LYS A 40 -3.64 -24.90 -7.59
CA LYS A 40 -3.26 -26.04 -6.75
C LYS A 40 -1.75 -25.97 -6.48
N GLY A 41 -1.38 -25.51 -5.28
CA GLY A 41 -0.02 -25.56 -4.77
C GLY A 41 0.28 -26.94 -4.19
N GLN A 42 1.31 -27.61 -4.69
CA GLN A 42 1.84 -28.85 -4.09
C GLN A 42 3.28 -28.59 -3.62
N ASN A 43 3.62 -29.09 -2.43
CA ASN A 43 4.94 -28.95 -1.81
C ASN A 43 6.03 -29.62 -2.64
N ARG A 44 6.78 -28.85 -3.43
CA ARG A 44 8.08 -29.26 -3.98
C ARG A 44 9.08 -28.13 -3.76
N THR A 45 9.97 -28.35 -2.81
CA THR A 45 11.09 -27.47 -2.49
C THR A 45 12.25 -27.76 -3.44
N THR A 46 12.36 -27.00 -4.52
CA THR A 46 13.65 -26.78 -5.20
C THR A 46 13.83 -25.27 -5.26
N SER A 47 14.61 -24.78 -4.31
CA SER A 47 14.60 -23.40 -3.79
C SER A 47 15.63 -22.51 -4.50
N GLU A 48 15.13 -21.53 -5.24
CA GLU A 48 15.70 -20.17 -5.34
C GLU A 48 14.59 -19.09 -5.40
N SER A 49 13.46 -19.32 -4.71
CA SER A 49 12.38 -18.31 -4.66
C SER A 49 12.65 -17.26 -3.59
N LYS A 50 12.61 -15.98 -3.96
CA LYS A 50 12.69 -14.83 -3.02
C LYS A 50 11.62 -14.84 -1.93
N ARG A 51 10.54 -15.60 -2.11
CA ARG A 51 9.44 -15.76 -1.16
C ARG A 51 9.38 -17.21 -0.71
N TRP A 52 10.28 -17.58 0.20
CA TRP A 52 10.47 -18.96 0.68
C TRP A 52 9.27 -19.53 1.45
N TRP A 53 8.39 -18.66 1.96
CA TRP A 53 7.18 -19.04 2.71
C TRP A 53 5.95 -19.31 1.82
N LEU A 54 6.04 -19.12 0.49
CA LEU A 54 4.93 -19.36 -0.42
C LEU A 54 5.10 -20.70 -1.15
N PRO A 55 4.03 -21.49 -1.33
CA PRO A 55 4.09 -22.68 -2.17
C PRO A 55 4.40 -22.29 -3.61
N SER A 56 5.19 -23.12 -4.30
CA SER A 56 5.52 -22.87 -5.71
C SER A 56 4.27 -23.04 -6.58
N PRO A 57 3.89 -22.03 -7.39
CA PRO A 57 2.83 -22.20 -8.38
C PRO A 57 3.25 -23.23 -9.42
N GLN A 58 2.32 -24.10 -9.84
CA GLN A 58 2.56 -25.07 -10.89
C GLN A 58 1.60 -24.86 -12.06
N VAL A 59 2.11 -25.04 -13.26
CA VAL A 59 1.34 -25.10 -14.51
C VAL A 59 1.59 -26.45 -15.18
N PRO A 60 0.65 -26.97 -16.00
CA PRO A 60 0.90 -28.18 -16.80
C PRO A 60 2.18 -28.02 -17.63
N LYS A 61 2.90 -29.13 -17.88
CA LYS A 61 4.09 -29.13 -18.77
C LYS A 61 3.87 -28.44 -20.13
N PRO A 62 2.74 -28.64 -20.86
CA PRO A 62 2.47 -27.91 -22.10
C PRO A 62 2.07 -26.43 -21.89
N GLY A 63 1.97 -25.97 -20.64
CA GLY A 63 1.52 -24.64 -20.26
C GLY A 63 -0.01 -24.53 -20.12
N LEU A 64 -0.47 -23.31 -19.84
CA LEU A 64 -1.89 -22.98 -19.82
C LEU A 64 -2.45 -22.86 -21.24
N SER A 65 -3.68 -23.32 -21.45
CA SER A 65 -4.43 -23.07 -22.68
C SER A 65 -4.61 -21.56 -22.92
N ASN A 66 -4.80 -21.15 -24.17
CA ASN A 66 -5.00 -19.74 -24.53
C ASN A 66 -6.19 -19.11 -23.79
N SER A 67 -7.27 -19.87 -23.62
CA SER A 67 -8.45 -19.43 -22.87
C SER A 67 -8.16 -19.25 -21.37
N ALA A 68 -7.43 -20.19 -20.75
CA ALA A 68 -7.02 -20.09 -19.35
C ALA A 68 -6.06 -18.91 -19.11
N ARG A 69 -5.08 -18.73 -20.02
CA ARG A 69 -4.15 -17.59 -20.00
C ARG A 69 -4.89 -16.26 -20.11
N LYS A 70 -5.83 -16.15 -21.06
CA LYS A 70 -6.66 -14.95 -21.23
C LYS A 70 -7.46 -14.63 -19.97
N LYS A 71 -8.14 -15.63 -19.38
CA LYS A 71 -8.87 -15.48 -18.11
C LYS A 71 -7.97 -15.00 -16.97
N LEU A 72 -6.77 -15.56 -16.84
CA LEU A 72 -5.80 -15.15 -15.81
C LEU A 72 -5.36 -13.68 -16.00
N LEU A 73 -5.08 -13.28 -17.23
CA LEU A 73 -4.70 -11.90 -17.55
C LEU A 73 -5.85 -10.93 -17.29
N ASP A 74 -7.08 -11.31 -17.64
CA ASP A 74 -8.26 -10.47 -17.41
C ASP A 74 -8.54 -10.29 -15.92
N LYS A 75 -8.39 -11.35 -15.10
CA LYS A 75 -8.39 -11.25 -13.64
C LYS A 75 -7.29 -10.32 -13.13
N GLY A 76 -6.07 -10.44 -13.66
CA GLY A 76 -4.94 -9.56 -13.32
C GLY A 76 -5.23 -8.08 -13.61
N LYS A 77 -5.90 -7.77 -14.72
CA LYS A 77 -6.32 -6.39 -15.05
C LYS A 77 -7.32 -5.84 -14.05
N VAL A 78 -8.27 -6.65 -13.59
CA VAL A 78 -9.25 -6.24 -12.56
C VAL A 78 -8.52 -5.93 -11.24
N VAL A 79 -7.66 -6.84 -10.78
CA VAL A 79 -6.86 -6.64 -9.55
C VAL A 79 -6.01 -5.37 -9.65
N TYR A 80 -5.36 -5.13 -10.79
CA TYR A 80 -4.54 -3.93 -10.99
C TYR A 80 -5.36 -2.63 -10.92
N LYS A 81 -6.56 -2.61 -11.51
CA LYS A 81 -7.47 -1.46 -11.41
C LYS A 81 -7.89 -1.21 -9.96
N VAL A 82 -8.21 -2.26 -9.22
CA VAL A 82 -8.55 -2.15 -7.78
C VAL A 82 -7.37 -1.61 -6.99
N PHE A 83 -6.16 -2.13 -7.24
CA PHE A 83 -4.93 -1.64 -6.61
C PHE A 83 -4.73 -0.14 -6.86
N LYS A 84 -4.87 0.32 -8.11
CA LYS A 84 -4.72 1.73 -8.45
C LYS A 84 -5.73 2.63 -7.74
N ALA A 85 -7.01 2.22 -7.71
CA ALA A 85 -8.05 2.97 -7.02
C ALA A 85 -7.81 3.04 -5.51
N THR A 86 -7.51 1.89 -4.89
CA THR A 86 -7.22 1.79 -3.45
C THR A 86 -5.99 2.61 -3.07
N LYS A 87 -4.92 2.54 -3.87
CA LYS A 87 -3.70 3.33 -3.67
C LYS A 87 -4.00 4.83 -3.71
N SER A 88 -4.79 5.28 -4.68
CA SER A 88 -5.18 6.70 -4.79
C SER A 88 -5.98 7.17 -3.58
N ILE A 89 -6.89 6.35 -3.05
CA ILE A 89 -7.63 6.66 -1.82
C ILE A 89 -6.65 6.78 -0.63
N ASN A 90 -5.75 5.80 -0.48
CA ASN A 90 -4.75 5.82 0.60
C ASN A 90 -3.84 7.06 0.52
N GLU A 91 -3.38 7.42 -0.68
CA GLU A 91 -2.56 8.62 -0.92
C GLU A 91 -3.32 9.89 -0.51
N ASN A 92 -4.59 10.03 -0.91
CA ASN A 92 -5.40 11.19 -0.55
C ASN A 92 -5.61 11.30 0.97
N VAL A 93 -5.93 10.19 1.64
CA VAL A 93 -6.11 10.17 3.10
C VAL A 93 -4.80 10.54 3.82
N LEU A 94 -3.65 10.02 3.36
CA LEU A 94 -2.34 10.34 3.92
C LEU A 94 -1.99 11.82 3.80
N LEU A 95 -2.40 12.49 2.71
CA LEU A 95 -2.17 13.93 2.51
C LEU A 95 -3.01 14.81 3.44
N GLU A 96 -4.19 14.35 3.85
CA GLU A 96 -5.07 15.08 4.77
C GLU A 96 -4.68 14.87 6.25
N MET A 97 -3.90 13.84 6.56
CA MET A 97 -3.47 13.57 7.92
C MET A 97 -2.41 14.58 8.40
N PRO A 98 -2.59 15.18 9.60
CA PRO A 98 -1.57 16.06 10.15
C PRO A 98 -0.29 15.26 10.46
N VAL A 99 0.86 15.79 10.06
CA VAL A 99 2.15 15.17 10.37
C VAL A 99 2.38 15.18 11.90
N PRO A 100 2.60 14.01 12.53
CA PRO A 100 2.88 13.91 13.96
C PRO A 100 4.08 14.76 14.40
N ALA A 101 4.00 15.35 15.60
CA ALA A 101 5.04 16.22 16.15
C ALA A 101 6.41 15.54 16.23
N ILE A 102 6.43 14.25 16.59
CA ILE A 102 7.65 13.42 16.66
C ILE A 102 8.42 13.43 15.32
N ILE A 103 7.72 13.39 14.19
CA ILE A 103 8.36 13.45 12.87
C ILE A 103 8.91 14.85 12.64
N LYS A 104 8.15 15.90 12.97
CA LYS A 104 8.58 17.30 12.79
C LYS A 104 9.80 17.64 13.64
N GLU A 105 9.87 17.13 14.85
CA GLU A 105 10.98 17.35 15.79
C GLU A 105 12.23 16.56 15.41
N ALA A 106 12.06 15.42 14.73
CA ALA A 106 13.16 14.63 14.18
C ALA A 106 13.73 15.21 12.87
N ILE A 107 13.04 16.15 12.22
CA ILE A 107 13.58 16.85 11.06
C ILE A 107 14.67 17.82 11.56
N PRO A 108 15.92 17.71 11.08
CA PRO A 108 16.97 18.66 11.42
C PRO A 108 16.48 20.07 11.07
N LYS A 109 16.56 21.02 12.01
CA LYS A 109 16.24 22.42 11.73
C LYS A 109 17.11 22.86 10.56
N GLU A 110 16.50 23.43 9.51
CA GLU A 110 17.20 23.88 8.31
C GLU A 110 18.49 24.61 8.69
N GLY A 111 19.64 24.04 8.30
CA GLY A 111 20.96 24.61 8.55
C GLY A 111 22.04 23.68 9.13
N SER A 112 21.74 22.44 9.54
CA SER A 112 22.77 21.53 10.08
C SER A 112 22.83 20.13 9.45
N PHE A 113 22.37 19.98 8.21
CA PHE A 113 22.71 18.79 7.43
C PHE A 113 23.96 19.09 6.61
N GLU A 114 25.14 18.89 7.21
CA GLU A 114 26.40 18.80 6.47
C GLU A 114 26.43 17.42 5.78
N PRO A 115 26.18 17.32 4.46
CA PRO A 115 26.27 16.06 3.76
C PRO A 115 27.75 15.84 3.40
N GLY A 116 28.56 15.43 4.37
CA GLY A 116 29.99 15.22 4.10
C GLY A 116 30.93 15.37 5.28
N LEU A 117 30.66 14.75 6.42
CA LEU A 117 31.77 14.27 7.26
C LEU A 117 31.85 12.77 7.05
N GLY A 118 32.69 12.41 6.08
CA GLY A 118 33.14 11.05 5.89
C GLY A 118 33.62 10.48 7.22
N MET A 119 33.45 9.17 7.35
CA MET A 119 34.17 8.39 8.34
C MET A 119 35.66 8.68 8.14
N GLN A 120 36.23 9.60 8.93
CA GLN A 120 37.67 9.77 9.01
C GLN A 120 38.18 8.56 9.77
N VAL A 121 38.52 7.51 9.03
CA VAL A 121 39.31 6.40 9.56
C VAL A 121 40.69 7.00 9.79
N ASP A 122 41.04 7.19 11.06
CA ASP A 122 42.30 7.80 11.46
C ASP A 122 43.45 6.81 11.22
N SER A 123 44.11 6.92 10.06
CA SER A 123 45.19 6.02 9.65
C SER A 123 46.58 6.46 10.14
N ARG A 124 46.72 7.16 11.27
CA ARG A 124 48.04 7.55 11.78
C ARG A 124 48.21 7.41 13.30
N THR A 125 48.51 6.19 13.72
CA THR A 125 49.58 5.96 14.72
C THR A 125 50.50 4.86 14.21
N LYS A 126 51.80 5.18 14.13
CA LYS A 126 52.89 4.36 13.57
C LYS A 126 53.19 3.14 14.47
N PRO A 127 53.79 2.07 13.92
CA PRO A 127 54.32 0.98 14.75
C PRO A 127 55.49 1.49 15.59
N LEU A 128 55.54 1.08 16.87
CA LEU A 128 56.79 1.03 17.64
C LEU A 128 57.44 -0.34 17.39
N ASP A 129 58.77 -0.34 17.30
CA ASP A 129 59.66 -1.50 17.15
C ASP A 129 59.34 -2.68 18.07
#